data_AF-A0A7K4NQ68-F1
#
_entry.id   AF-A0A7K4NQ68-F1
#
_cell.length_a   1.000
_cell.length_b   1.000
_cell.length_c   1.000
_cell.angle_alpha   90.00
_cell.angle_beta   90.00
_cell.angle_gamma   90.00
#
_symmetry.space_group_name_H-M   'P 1'
#
loop_
_entity.id
_entity.type
_entity.pdbx_description
1 polymer ?
#
loop_
_entity_poly.entity_id
_entity_poly.type
_entity_poly.pdbx_seq_one_letter_code
_entity_poly.pdbx_strand_id
1 'polypeptide(L)'
;MGETKKGGWGDELMDNMVEYVANHFFYSSLKKNSGTIEELAKEISKMEQDKICELLCILGGIISGHIEYSEKLSPDLEALNKKWASNMNKIPKSEKEDLK
;
A
#
# COMPACT_ATOMS: atom_id res chain seq x y z
N MET A 1 -41.17 -18.63 1.50
CA MET A 1 -40.20 -17.52 1.47
C MET A 1 -39.35 -17.62 2.73
N GLY A 2 -38.07 -17.89 2.55
CA GLY A 2 -37.10 -18.00 3.64
C GLY A 2 -35.73 -17.96 3.01
N GLU A 3 -35.22 -16.75 2.80
CA GLU A 3 -33.89 -16.51 2.25
C GLU A 3 -32.84 -17.02 3.23
N THR A 4 -32.05 -18.00 2.81
CA THR A 4 -30.87 -18.45 3.54
C THR A 4 -29.76 -17.43 3.33
N LYS A 5 -29.43 -16.68 4.41
CA LYS A 5 -28.24 -15.83 4.50
C LYS A 5 -27.00 -16.69 4.22
N LYS A 6 -26.33 -16.46 3.08
CA LYS A 6 -24.97 -16.96 2.83
C LYS A 6 -24.02 -16.22 3.77
N GLY A 7 -23.36 -16.96 4.65
CA GLY A 7 -22.50 -16.43 5.71
C GLY A 7 -21.22 -15.78 5.17
N GLY A 8 -20.91 -14.59 5.69
CA GLY A 8 -19.76 -13.74 5.35
C GLY A 8 -18.43 -14.20 5.97
N TRP A 9 -18.05 -15.47 5.81
CA TRP A 9 -16.74 -15.99 6.23
C TRP A 9 -15.70 -15.93 5.10
N GLY A 10 -16.15 -15.83 3.85
CA GLY A 10 -15.26 -15.70 2.69
C GLY A 10 -14.57 -14.34 2.63
N ASP A 11 -15.29 -13.28 2.98
CA ASP A 11 -14.79 -11.90 2.91
C ASP A 11 -13.73 -11.65 3.99
N GLU A 12 -13.95 -12.06 5.25
CA GLU A 12 -12.94 -11.93 6.32
C GLU A 12 -11.65 -12.71 6.03
N LEU A 13 -11.73 -13.89 5.43
CA LEU A 13 -10.53 -14.66 5.02
C LEU A 13 -9.79 -14.01 3.86
N MET A 14 -10.51 -13.38 2.93
CA MET A 14 -9.93 -12.66 1.80
C MET A 14 -9.31 -11.32 2.23
N ASP A 15 -9.93 -10.60 3.16
CA ASP A 15 -9.40 -9.34 3.70
C ASP A 15 -8.10 -9.60 4.48
N ASN A 16 -8.06 -10.69 5.27
CA ASN A 16 -6.83 -11.18 5.90
C ASN A 16 -5.72 -11.51 4.88
N MET A 17 -6.09 -11.94 3.66
CA MET A 17 -5.12 -12.26 2.61
C MET A 17 -4.54 -10.98 1.97
N VAL A 18 -5.35 -9.95 1.75
CA VAL A 18 -4.88 -8.66 1.20
C VAL A 18 -3.93 -7.98 2.19
N GLU A 19 -4.30 -7.93 3.47
CA GLU A 19 -3.45 -7.38 4.52
C GLU A 19 -2.12 -8.14 4.64
N TYR A 20 -2.16 -9.47 4.58
CA TYR A 20 -0.96 -10.30 4.61
C TYR A 20 -0.03 -9.97 3.44
N VAL A 21 -0.56 -9.91 2.21
CA VAL A 21 0.25 -9.63 1.02
C VAL A 21 0.88 -8.24 1.09
N ALA A 22 0.12 -7.22 1.51
CA ALA A 22 0.65 -5.86 1.68
C ALA A 22 1.81 -5.80 2.69
N ASN A 23 1.64 -6.42 3.87
CA ASN A 23 2.68 -6.49 4.90
C ASN A 23 3.91 -7.26 4.41
N HIS A 24 3.70 -8.41 3.77
CA HIS A 24 4.79 -9.25 3.28
C HIS A 24 5.59 -8.54 2.17
N PHE A 25 4.90 -7.84 1.28
CA PHE A 25 5.53 -7.04 0.23
C PHE A 25 6.38 -5.91 0.82
N PHE A 26 5.84 -5.16 1.78
CA PHE A 26 6.56 -4.07 2.44
C PHE A 26 7.80 -4.59 3.18
N TYR A 27 7.65 -5.64 3.99
CA TYR A 27 8.78 -6.19 4.75
C TYR A 27 9.86 -6.78 3.84
N SER A 28 9.47 -7.48 2.78
CA SER A 28 10.41 -8.01 1.79
C SER A 28 11.19 -6.89 1.09
N SER A 29 10.53 -5.76 0.83
CA SER A 29 11.15 -4.55 0.28
C SER A 29 12.21 -3.98 1.23
N LEU A 30 11.91 -3.87 2.53
CA LEU A 30 12.89 -3.44 3.53
C LEU A 30 14.11 -4.37 3.62
N LYS A 31 13.88 -5.68 3.47
CA LYS A 31 14.94 -6.70 3.48
C LYS A 31 15.65 -6.88 2.14
N LYS A 32 15.21 -6.15 1.09
CA LYS A 32 15.73 -6.26 -0.28
C LYS A 32 15.67 -7.69 -0.84
N ASN A 33 14.62 -8.45 -0.47
CA ASN A 33 14.43 -9.81 -0.96
C ASN A 33 13.68 -9.79 -2.30
N SER A 34 14.43 -9.64 -3.39
CA SER A 34 13.87 -9.49 -4.74
C SER A 34 13.05 -10.70 -5.20
N GLY A 35 13.46 -11.92 -4.87
CA GLY A 35 12.73 -13.14 -5.27
C GLY A 35 11.31 -13.17 -4.69
N THR A 36 11.17 -12.87 -3.40
CA THR A 36 9.85 -12.80 -2.76
C THR A 36 9.02 -11.62 -3.29
N ILE A 37 9.64 -10.49 -3.60
CA ILE A 37 8.93 -9.35 -4.23
C ILE A 37 8.38 -9.74 -5.60
N GLU A 38 9.17 -10.44 -6.42
CA GLU A 38 8.73 -10.93 -7.74
C GLU A 38 7.58 -11.94 -7.64
N GLU A 39 7.65 -12.86 -6.66
CA GLU A 39 6.57 -13.81 -6.40
C GLU A 39 5.28 -13.10 -5.98
N LEU A 40 5.37 -12.18 -5.01
CA LEU A 40 4.23 -11.39 -4.56
C LEU A 40 3.65 -10.53 -5.70
N ALA A 41 4.50 -9.94 -6.55
CA ALA A 41 4.03 -9.16 -7.70
C ALA A 41 3.23 -10.03 -8.70
N LYS A 42 3.66 -11.27 -8.94
CA LYS A 42 2.92 -12.23 -9.78
C LYS A 42 1.57 -12.60 -9.16
N GLU A 43 1.51 -12.77 -7.84
CA GLU A 43 0.24 -13.05 -7.16
C GLU A 43 -0.70 -11.83 -7.20
N ILE A 44 -0.19 -10.62 -6.95
CA ILE A 44 -0.96 -9.37 -7.07
C ILE A 44 -1.52 -9.20 -8.47
N SER A 45 -0.76 -9.51 -9.52
CA SER A 45 -1.24 -9.39 -10.91
C SER A 45 -2.42 -10.30 -11.28
N LYS A 46 -2.70 -11.32 -10.46
CA LYS A 46 -3.82 -12.24 -10.65
C LYS A 46 -5.05 -11.85 -9.81
N MET A 47 -4.93 -10.86 -8.93
CA MET A 47 -6.03 -10.40 -8.08
C MET A 47 -7.04 -9.58 -8.87
N GLU A 48 -8.28 -9.58 -8.39
CA GLU A 48 -9.31 -8.68 -8.92
C GLU A 48 -8.96 -7.21 -8.64
N GLN A 49 -9.40 -6.31 -9.52
CA GLN A 49 -9.06 -4.89 -9.46
C GLN A 49 -9.41 -4.26 -8.10
N ASP A 50 -10.58 -4.60 -7.54
CA ASP A 50 -11.02 -4.07 -6.25
C ASP A 50 -10.06 -4.47 -5.12
N LYS A 51 -9.54 -5.70 -5.16
CA LYS A 51 -8.56 -6.21 -4.19
C LYS A 51 -7.17 -5.61 -4.39
N ILE A 52 -6.79 -5.29 -5.63
CA ILE A 52 -5.57 -4.52 -5.91
C ILE A 52 -5.70 -3.11 -5.33
N CYS A 53 -6.85 -2.45 -5.52
CA CYS A 53 -7.11 -1.13 -4.94
C CYS A 53 -7.02 -1.17 -3.40
N GLU A 54 -7.64 -2.17 -2.78
CA GLU A 54 -7.58 -2.39 -1.33
C GLU A 54 -6.14 -2.60 -0.85
N LEU A 55 -5.36 -3.45 -1.54
CA LEU A 55 -3.95 -3.69 -1.26
C LEU A 55 -3.13 -2.41 -1.31
N LEU A 56 -3.33 -1.59 -2.35
CA LEU A 56 -2.62 -0.32 -2.51
C LEU A 56 -2.97 0.67 -1.39
N CYS A 57 -4.23 0.71 -0.94
CA CYS A 57 -4.64 1.51 0.20
C CYS A 57 -3.95 1.07 1.49
N ILE A 58 -3.94 -0.24 1.78
CA ILE A 58 -3.27 -0.80 2.97
C ILE A 58 -1.77 -0.55 2.93
N LEU A 59 -1.13 -0.83 1.78
CA LEU A 59 0.30 -0.62 1.57
C LEU A 59 0.69 0.86 1.74
N GLY A 60 -0.13 1.77 1.21
CA GLY A 60 0.03 3.22 1.41
C GLY A 60 -0.02 3.61 2.88
N GLY A 61 -0.96 3.04 3.65
CA GLY A 61 -1.05 3.24 5.10
C GLY A 61 0.18 2.74 5.86
N ILE A 62 0.66 1.53 5.54
CA ILE A 62 1.87 0.94 6.15
C ILE A 62 3.10 1.82 5.87
N ILE A 63 3.30 2.22 4.61
CA ILE A 63 4.44 3.08 4.23
C ILE A 63 4.35 4.44 4.93
N SER A 64 3.17 5.06 4.96
CA SER A 64 2.96 6.34 5.65
C SER A 64 3.30 6.24 7.13
N GLY A 65 2.81 5.21 7.82
CA GLY A 65 3.10 4.99 9.24
C GLY A 65 4.58 4.73 9.50
N HIS A 66 5.25 3.96 8.63
CA HIS A 66 6.69 3.73 8.73
C HIS A 66 7.51 5.02 8.55
N ILE A 67 7.12 5.87 7.61
CA ILE A 67 7.75 7.18 7.40
C ILE A 67 7.57 8.05 8.64
N GLU A 68 6.34 8.22 9.13
CA GLU A 68 6.06 9.05 10.31
C GLU A 68 6.86 8.59 11.54
N TYR A 69 6.93 7.27 11.76
CA TYR A 69 7.74 6.71 12.83
C TYR A 69 9.24 7.00 12.63
N SER A 70 9.76 6.82 11.41
CA SER A 70 11.17 7.03 11.11
C SER A 70 11.58 8.50 11.20
N GLU A 71 10.72 9.43 10.82
CA GLU A 71 10.92 10.88 10.99
C GLU A 71 11.03 11.28 12.47
N LYS A 72 10.18 10.72 13.34
CA LYS A 72 10.27 10.95 14.79
C LYS A 72 11.61 10.49 15.37
N LEU A 73 12.25 9.50 14.76
CA LEU A 73 13.56 8.98 15.18
C LEU A 73 14.74 9.73 14.53
N SER A 74 14.52 10.44 13.41
CA SER A 74 15.58 11.06 12.63
C SER A 74 15.16 12.42 12.07
N PRO A 75 15.65 13.53 12.67
CA PRO A 75 15.38 14.90 12.20
C PRO A 75 15.82 15.15 10.76
N ASP A 76 16.89 14.48 10.31
CA ASP A 76 17.38 14.58 8.94
C ASP A 76 16.39 13.99 7.93
N LEU A 77 15.72 12.90 8.32
CA LEU A 77 14.68 12.25 7.51
C LEU A 77 13.42 13.13 7.42
N GLU A 78 13.02 13.73 8.53
CA GLU A 78 11.91 14.69 8.59
C GLU A 78 12.18 15.90 7.67
N ALA A 79 13.39 16.46 7.73
CA ALA A 79 13.78 17.57 6.88
C ALA A 79 13.76 17.20 5.38
N LEU A 80 14.21 15.99 5.04
CA LEU A 80 14.23 15.49 3.67
C LEU A 80 12.82 15.29 3.12
N ASN A 81 11.91 14.71 3.91
CA ASN A 81 10.52 14.51 3.51
C ASN A 81 9.73 15.83 3.39
N LYS A 82 9.93 16.79 4.30
CA LYS A 82 9.37 18.15 4.16
C LYS A 82 9.83 18.82 2.86
N LYS A 83 11.11 18.67 2.50
CA LYS A 83 11.65 19.20 1.24
C LYS A 83 11.02 18.54 0.02
N TRP A 84 10.87 17.21 0.05
CA TRP A 84 10.20 16.46 -1.02
C TRP A 84 8.74 16.87 -1.20
N ALA A 85 7.97 16.94 -0.11
CA ALA A 85 6.57 17.38 -0.13
C ALA A 85 6.42 18.84 -0.62
N SER A 86 7.31 19.73 -0.20
CA SER A 86 7.35 21.11 -0.70
C SER A 86 7.59 21.17 -2.22
N ASN A 87 8.42 20.27 -2.77
CA ASN A 87 8.67 20.21 -4.21
C ASN A 87 7.50 19.62 -5.00
N MET A 88 6.78 18.64 -4.46
CA MET A 88 5.52 18.13 -5.05
C MET A 88 4.42 19.20 -5.13
N ASN A 89 4.43 20.16 -4.21
CA ASN A 89 3.52 21.32 -4.23
C ASN A 89 3.91 22.38 -5.27
N LYS A 90 5.13 22.35 -5.79
CA LYS A 90 5.60 23.25 -6.86
C LYS A 90 5.30 22.72 -8.27
N ILE A 91 4.85 21.48 -8.39
CA ILE A 91 4.39 20.91 -9.67
C ILE A 91 3.14 21.68 -10.12
N PRO A 92 3.15 22.31 -11.33
CA PRO A 92 2.03 23.08 -11.85
C PRO A 92 0.73 22.26 -11.86
N LYS A 93 -0.41 22.87 -11.52
CA LYS A 93 -1.71 22.18 -11.53
C LYS A 93 -2.07 21.59 -12.90
N SER A 94 -1.61 22.21 -13.99
CA SER A 94 -1.80 21.72 -15.36
C SER A 94 -1.17 20.34 -15.61
N GLU A 95 -0.07 20.00 -14.91
CA GLU A 95 0.57 18.68 -15.01
C GLU A 95 -0.09 17.63 -14.10
N LYS A 96 -1.05 18.03 -13.25
CA LYS A 96 -1.80 17.13 -12.35
C LYS A 96 -3.13 16.66 -12.95
N GLU A 97 -3.60 17.29 -14.03
CA GLU A 97 -4.83 16.88 -14.74
C GLU A 97 -4.58 15.76 -15.74
N ASP A 98 -3.38 15.65 -16.32
CA ASP A 98 -3.00 14.58 -17.26
C ASP A 98 -2.78 13.20 -16.59
N LEU A 99 -2.89 13.13 -15.26
CA LEU A 99 -2.76 11.92 -14.44
C LEU A 99 -4.10 11.41 -13.89
N LYS A 100 -5.23 12.04 -14.27
CA LYS A 100 -6.59 11.60 -13.89
C LYS A 100 -7.23 10.72 -14.95
#